data_AF-A0A429RB86-F1
#
_entry.id   AF-A0A429RB86-F1
#
_cell.length_a   1.000
_cell.length_b   1.000
_cell.length_c   1.000
_cell.angle_alpha   90.00
_cell.angle_beta   90.00
_cell.angle_gamma   90.00
#
_symmetry.space_group_name_H-M   'P 1'
#
loop_
_entity.id
_entity.type
_entity.pdbx_description
1 polymer ?
#
loop_
_entity_poly.entity_id
_entity_poly.type
_entity_poly.pdbx_seq_one_letter_code
_entity_poly.pdbx_strand_id
1 'polypeptide(L)'
;MEIAERLEKQKVLLAWLRYQVTQTERTVRDLERQEVEEKRRREVARLEMGWVVQASRAIEGHPMLHRGNCSLGARYGVSELLDRDGVLAAAEEYPDLEMCDVCSPWGSLGIAKPTGGPAGPAEVEFP
;
A
#
# COMPACT_ATOMS: atom_id res chain seq x y z
N MET A 1 -50.90 26.98 -30.86
CA MET A 1 -49.44 26.93 -31.01
C MET A 1 -49.15 26.23 -32.33
N GLU A 2 -48.57 26.95 -33.28
CA GLU A 2 -48.30 26.45 -34.63
C GLU A 2 -47.28 25.31 -34.63
N ILE A 3 -47.35 24.42 -35.62
CA ILE A 3 -46.43 23.27 -35.75
C ILE A 3 -44.96 23.72 -35.79
N ALA A 4 -44.68 24.82 -36.49
CA ALA A 4 -43.33 25.38 -36.57
C ALA A 4 -42.76 25.80 -35.21
N GLU A 5 -43.60 26.42 -34.37
CA GLU A 5 -43.20 26.84 -33.02
C GLU A 5 -42.91 25.64 -32.11
N ARG A 6 -43.73 24.58 -32.22
CA ARG A 6 -43.50 23.31 -31.51
C ARG A 6 -42.20 22.65 -31.95
N LEU A 7 -41.92 22.62 -33.25
CA LEU A 7 -40.69 22.05 -33.80
C LEU A 7 -39.46 22.79 -33.27
N GLU A 8 -39.50 24.13 -33.23
CA GLU A 8 -38.38 24.93 -32.73
C GLU A 8 -38.11 24.67 -31.24
N LYS A 9 -39.16 24.63 -30.42
CA LYS A 9 -39.05 24.25 -29.00
C LYS A 9 -38.40 22.88 -28.80
N GLN A 10 -38.75 21.90 -29.62
CA GLN A 10 -38.14 20.56 -29.57
C GLN A 10 -36.67 20.57 -29.99
N LYS A 11 -36.28 21.36 -31.01
CA LYS A 11 -34.88 21.51 -31.39
C LYS A 11 -34.03 22.14 -30.29
N VAL A 12 -34.55 23.17 -29.63
CA VAL A 12 -33.89 23.82 -28.49
C VAL A 12 -33.75 22.84 -27.32
N LEU A 13 -34.82 22.09 -27.00
CA LEU A 13 -34.76 21.06 -25.96
C LEU A 13 -33.71 19.99 -26.28
N LEU A 14 -33.66 19.51 -27.53
CA LEU A 14 -32.66 18.53 -27.95
C LEU A 14 -31.23 19.08 -27.83
N ALA A 15 -31.00 20.34 -28.22
CA ALA A 15 -29.69 20.98 -28.06
C ALA A 15 -29.29 21.07 -26.58
N TRP A 16 -30.23 21.46 -25.73
CA TRP A 16 -30.01 21.52 -24.28
C TRP A 16 -29.71 20.13 -23.69
N LEU A 17 -30.47 19.10 -24.06
CA LEU A 17 -30.23 17.73 -23.60
C LEU A 17 -28.85 17.22 -24.02
N ARG A 18 -28.41 17.50 -25.25
CA ARG A 18 -27.05 17.15 -25.71
C ARG A 18 -25.97 17.84 -24.87
N TYR A 19 -26.17 19.13 -24.57
CA TYR A 19 -25.28 19.86 -23.67
C TYR A 19 -25.23 19.21 -22.27
N GLN A 20 -26.38 18.88 -21.70
CA GLN A 20 -26.47 18.20 -20.40
C GLN A 20 -25.72 16.86 -20.41
N VAL A 21 -25.91 16.04 -21.44
CA VAL A 21 -25.16 14.77 -21.60
C VAL A 21 -23.66 15.02 -21.58
N THR A 22 -23.17 16.01 -22.35
CA THR A 22 -21.74 16.34 -22.37
C THR A 22 -21.22 16.79 -21.01
N GLN A 23 -21.98 17.57 -20.25
CA GLN A 23 -21.58 17.97 -18.89
C GLN A 23 -21.54 16.76 -17.95
N THR A 24 -22.57 15.93 -17.97
CA THR A 24 -22.64 14.72 -17.14
C THR A 24 -21.50 13.75 -17.45
N GLU A 25 -21.17 13.53 -18.71
CA GLU A 25 -20.02 12.70 -19.09
C GLU A 25 -18.69 13.24 -18.55
N ARG A 26 -18.50 14.57 -18.51
CA ARG A 26 -17.30 15.17 -17.90
C ARG A 26 -17.27 14.87 -16.40
N THR A 27 -18.38 15.09 -15.71
CA THR A 27 -18.51 14.78 -14.29
C THR A 27 -18.23 13.31 -13.99
N VAL A 28 -18.76 12.38 -14.79
CA VAL A 28 -18.50 10.94 -14.65
C VAL A 28 -17.01 10.65 -14.76
N ARG A 29 -16.34 11.13 -15.82
CA ARG A 29 -14.89 10.92 -15.99
C ARG A 29 -14.08 11.52 -14.83
N ASP A 30 -14.54 12.63 -14.26
CA ASP A 30 -13.86 13.27 -13.12
C ASP A 30 -14.02 12.44 -11.85
N LEU A 31 -15.22 11.92 -11.60
CA LEU A 31 -15.50 11.04 -10.46
C LEU A 31 -14.75 9.72 -10.56
N GLU A 32 -14.68 9.10 -11.75
CA GLU A 32 -13.89 7.89 -11.98
C GLU A 32 -12.40 8.11 -11.62
N ARG A 33 -11.83 9.26 -12.00
CA ARG A 33 -10.45 9.59 -11.61
C ARG A 33 -10.29 9.77 -10.11
N GLN A 34 -11.27 10.41 -9.45
CA GLN A 34 -11.26 10.57 -8.00
C GLN A 34 -11.36 9.22 -7.27
N GLU A 35 -12.20 8.31 -7.74
CA GLU A 35 -12.35 6.97 -7.16
C GLU A 35 -11.04 6.17 -7.25
N VAL A 36 -10.36 6.22 -8.40
CA VAL A 36 -9.06 5.55 -8.58
C VAL A 36 -8.01 6.10 -7.62
N GLU A 37 -7.92 7.43 -7.49
CA GLU A 37 -6.97 8.08 -6.60
C GLU A 37 -7.30 7.80 -5.12
N GLU A 38 -8.58 7.79 -4.75
CA GLU A 38 -9.00 7.44 -3.39
C GLU A 38 -8.69 5.98 -3.05
N LYS A 39 -8.96 5.05 -3.95
CA LYS A 39 -8.56 3.63 -3.80
C LYS A 39 -7.05 3.52 -3.62
N ARG A 40 -6.27 4.23 -4.42
CA ARG A 40 -4.81 4.26 -4.30
C ARG A 40 -4.38 4.79 -2.93
N ARG A 41 -4.95 5.89 -2.45
CA ARG A 41 -4.63 6.46 -1.13
C ARG A 41 -4.98 5.52 0.01
N ARG A 42 -6.14 4.87 -0.05
CA ARG A 42 -6.56 3.86 0.92
C ARG A 42 -5.59 2.67 0.95
N GLU A 43 -5.15 2.21 -0.21
CA GLU A 43 -4.18 1.11 -0.30
C GLU A 43 -2.81 1.52 0.25
N VAL A 44 -2.32 2.71 -0.09
CA VAL A 44 -1.06 3.23 0.48
C VAL A 44 -1.17 3.33 2.01
N ALA A 45 -2.25 3.90 2.54
CA ALA A 45 -2.47 4.00 3.98
C ALA A 45 -2.54 2.61 4.63
N ARG A 46 -3.21 1.64 4.00
CA ARG A 46 -3.27 0.26 4.46
C ARG A 46 -1.86 -0.35 4.56
N LEU A 47 -1.06 -0.21 3.51
CA LEU A 47 0.32 -0.72 3.47
C LEU A 47 1.24 -0.02 4.47
N GLU A 48 1.04 1.28 4.72
CA GLU A 48 1.79 2.05 5.73
C GLU A 48 1.51 1.57 7.16
N MET A 49 0.27 1.17 7.45
CA MET A 49 -0.12 0.70 8.78
C MET A 49 0.32 -0.75 9.06
N GLY A 50 0.51 -1.57 8.02
CA GLY A 50 0.84 -2.99 8.17
C GLY A 50 2.33 -3.32 8.05
N TRP A 51 2.60 -4.62 8.18
CA TRP A 51 3.92 -5.22 8.05
C TRP A 51 3.85 -6.48 7.19
N VAL A 52 5.00 -6.92 6.69
CA VAL A 52 5.10 -8.13 5.88
C VAL A 52 6.35 -8.89 6.30
N VAL A 53 6.23 -10.20 6.51
CA VAL A 53 7.38 -11.08 6.73
C VAL A 53 7.81 -11.65 5.39
N GLN A 54 9.04 -11.33 4.99
CA GLN A 54 9.69 -11.94 3.86
C GLN A 54 10.31 -13.27 4.29
N ALA A 55 9.91 -14.35 3.62
CA ALA A 55 10.52 -15.66 3.84
C ALA A 55 12.00 -15.66 3.43
N SER A 56 12.81 -16.41 4.18
CA SER A 56 14.20 -16.65 3.82
C SER A 56 14.32 -17.36 2.48
N ARG A 57 15.26 -16.92 1.64
CA ARG A 57 15.56 -17.54 0.33
C ARG A 57 16.86 -18.35 0.33
N ALA A 58 17.64 -18.30 1.41
CA ALA A 58 18.90 -19.03 1.53
C ALA A 58 18.74 -20.16 2.55
N ILE A 59 19.51 -21.24 2.38
CA ILE A 59 19.54 -22.39 3.31
C ILE A 59 19.90 -21.94 4.75
N GLU A 60 20.62 -20.81 4.87
CA GLU A 60 21.02 -20.16 6.13
C GLU A 60 20.43 -18.75 6.31
N GLY A 61 19.47 -18.34 5.47
CA GLY A 61 18.89 -17.01 5.61
C GLY A 61 17.85 -16.96 6.71
N HIS A 62 17.73 -15.81 7.36
CA HIS A 62 16.68 -15.55 8.35
C HIS A 62 15.48 -14.85 7.70
N PRO A 63 14.24 -15.11 8.17
CA PRO A 63 13.09 -14.34 7.71
C PRO A 63 13.27 -12.86 8.11
N MET A 64 12.77 -11.94 7.28
CA MET A 64 12.94 -10.51 7.52
C MET A 64 11.60 -9.78 7.56
N LEU A 65 11.37 -8.99 8.61
CA LEU A 65 10.21 -8.13 8.75
C LEU A 65 10.41 -6.80 8.01
N HIS A 66 9.42 -6.45 7.21
CA HIS A 66 9.32 -5.20 6.48
C HIS A 66 8.06 -4.43 6.87
N ARG A 67 8.08 -3.12 6.63
CA ARG A 67 6.85 -2.34 6.50
C ARG A 67 6.09 -2.73 5.25
N GLY A 68 4.76 -2.69 5.30
CA GLY A 68 3.92 -3.08 4.16
C GLY A 68 4.15 -2.23 2.91
N ASN A 69 4.58 -0.97 3.07
CA ASN A 69 4.96 -0.09 1.97
C ASN A 69 6.47 -0.14 1.61
N CYS A 70 7.25 -1.05 2.20
CA CYS A 70 8.68 -1.17 1.92
C CYS A 70 8.91 -1.77 0.52
N SER A 71 9.57 -1.00 -0.35
CA SER A 71 9.88 -1.42 -1.72
C SER A 71 10.83 -2.61 -1.81
N LEU A 72 11.66 -2.84 -0.79
CA LEU A 72 12.52 -4.03 -0.72
C LEU A 72 11.68 -5.29 -0.48
N GLY A 73 10.81 -5.30 0.54
CA GLY A 73 9.92 -6.44 0.79
C GLY A 73 9.04 -6.79 -0.41
N ALA A 74 8.51 -5.77 -1.11
CA ALA A 74 7.68 -5.97 -2.31
C ALA A 74 8.40 -6.67 -3.48
N ARG A 75 9.72 -6.60 -3.57
CA ARG A 75 10.51 -7.27 -4.63
C ARG A 75 10.69 -8.77 -4.39
N TYR A 76 10.46 -9.23 -3.16
CA TYR A 76 10.80 -10.59 -2.75
C TYR A 76 9.59 -11.50 -2.51
N GLY A 77 8.38 -11.03 -2.82
CA GLY A 77 7.16 -11.83 -2.83
C GLY A 77 6.02 -11.13 -2.09
N VAL A 78 4.77 -11.39 -2.50
CA VAL A 78 3.60 -10.89 -1.80
C VAL A 78 3.35 -11.82 -0.62
N SER A 79 3.86 -11.46 0.55
CA SER A 79 3.46 -12.09 1.81
C SER A 79 2.30 -11.29 2.41
N GLU A 80 1.47 -11.96 3.20
CA GLU A 80 0.24 -11.39 3.75
C GLU A 80 0.58 -10.15 4.61
N LEU A 81 -0.27 -9.11 4.51
CA LEU A 81 -0.11 -7.92 5.33
C LEU A 81 -0.54 -8.23 6.76
N LEU A 82 0.43 -8.25 7.66
CA LEU A 82 0.23 -8.47 9.09
C LEU A 82 -0.18 -7.17 9.79
N ASP A 83 -1.05 -7.30 10.77
CA ASP A 83 -1.26 -6.32 11.81
C ASP A 83 -0.23 -6.50 12.94
N ARG A 84 -0.36 -5.72 14.01
CA ARG A 84 0.59 -5.75 15.13
C ARG A 84 0.65 -7.12 15.80
N ASP A 85 -0.49 -7.76 16.01
CA ASP A 85 -0.56 -9.04 16.71
C ASP A 85 0.03 -10.16 15.84
N GLY A 86 -0.20 -10.12 14.53
CA GLY A 86 0.46 -11.00 13.57
C GLY A 86 1.98 -10.85 13.56
N VAL A 87 2.50 -9.63 13.73
CA VAL A 87 3.95 -9.40 13.88
C VAL A 87 4.49 -10.02 15.16
N LEU A 88 3.77 -9.90 16.28
CA LEU A 88 4.19 -10.50 17.55
C LEU A 88 4.20 -12.03 17.46
N ALA A 89 3.16 -12.63 16.88
CA ALA A 89 3.10 -14.07 16.63
C ALA A 89 4.26 -14.54 15.73
N ALA A 90 4.58 -13.79 14.66
CA ALA A 90 5.71 -14.11 13.80
C ALA A 90 7.06 -14.01 14.53
N ALA A 91 7.23 -13.04 15.44
CA ALA A 91 8.45 -12.93 16.25
C ALA A 91 8.58 -14.07 17.28
N GLU A 92 7.46 -14.61 17.77
CA GLU A 92 7.45 -15.80 18.62
C GLU A 92 7.78 -17.09 17.83
N GLU A 93 7.25 -17.21 16.61
CA GLU A 93 7.46 -18.37 15.74
C GLU A 93 8.88 -18.42 15.15
N TYR A 94 9.45 -17.25 14.83
CA TYR A 94 10.78 -17.10 14.25
C TYR A 94 11.67 -16.26 15.17
N PRO A 95 12.37 -16.88 16.14
CA PRO A 95 13.27 -16.15 17.07
C PRO A 95 14.44 -15.44 16.37
N ASP A 96 14.79 -15.90 15.18
CA ASP A 96 15.82 -15.35 14.30
C ASP A 96 15.26 -14.30 13.31
N LEU A 97 13.99 -13.91 13.43
CA LEU A 97 13.36 -12.91 12.58
C LEU A 97 14.14 -11.59 12.60
N GLU A 98 14.79 -11.31 11.48
CA GLU A 98 15.49 -10.05 11.27
C GLU A 98 14.50 -8.95 10.93
N MET A 99 14.92 -7.69 11.08
CA MET A 99 14.11 -6.55 10.68
C MET A 99 14.86 -5.71 9.67
N CYS A 100 14.16 -5.26 8.64
CA CYS A 100 14.75 -4.47 7.59
C CYS A 100 15.29 -3.14 8.13
N ASP A 101 16.61 -2.91 8.00
CA ASP A 101 17.26 -1.67 8.44
C ASP A 101 16.82 -0.44 7.64
N VAL A 102 16.29 -0.62 6.43
CA VAL A 102 15.85 0.50 5.58
C VAL A 102 14.51 1.07 6.03
N CYS A 103 13.51 0.22 6.27
CA CYS A 103 12.19 0.68 6.74
C CYS A 103 12.05 0.68 8.26
N SER A 104 13.06 0.16 9.00
CA SER A 104 13.18 0.14 10.46
C SER A 104 11.84 -0.06 11.19
N PRO A 105 11.20 -1.24 11.04
CA PRO A 105 9.84 -1.45 11.51
C PRO A 105 9.67 -1.29 13.04
N TRP A 106 10.73 -1.46 13.85
CA TRP A 106 10.77 -1.24 15.30
C TRP A 106 10.13 0.08 15.77
N GLY A 107 10.63 1.22 15.28
CA GLY A 107 10.19 2.54 15.75
C GLY A 107 8.69 2.78 15.52
N SER A 108 8.19 2.13 14.48
CA SER A 108 6.81 2.24 14.06
C SER A 108 5.91 1.14 14.66
N LEU A 109 6.47 0.08 15.24
CA LEU A 109 5.80 -0.86 16.17
C LEU A 109 5.70 -0.29 17.60
N GLY A 110 6.36 0.84 17.86
CA GLY A 110 6.50 1.41 19.20
C GLY A 110 7.42 0.60 20.11
N ILE A 111 8.31 -0.22 19.52
CA ILE A 111 9.25 -1.08 20.23
C ILE A 111 10.66 -0.53 19.97
N ALA A 112 11.50 -0.46 21.01
CA ALA A 112 12.89 -0.09 20.83
C ALA A 112 13.60 -1.15 19.99
N LYS A 113 14.48 -0.75 19.05
CA LYS A 113 15.35 -1.68 18.34
C LYS A 113 16.11 -2.51 19.39
N PRO A 114 15.96 -3.84 19.46
CA PRO A 114 16.74 -4.64 20.37
C PRO A 114 18.20 -4.48 19.96
N THR A 115 19.02 -4.00 20.89
CA THR A 115 20.45 -3.73 20.70
C THR A 115 21.31 -5.00 20.66
N GLY A 116 20.71 -6.14 20.29
CA GLY A 116 21.39 -7.41 20.16
C GLY A 116 21.82 -7.66 18.73
N GLY A 117 22.92 -7.04 18.29
CA GLY A 117 23.71 -7.63 17.21
C GLY A 117 24.32 -8.95 17.69
N PRO A 118 24.61 -9.92 16.79
CA PRO A 118 25.31 -11.14 17.18
C PRO A 118 26.61 -10.75 17.88
N ALA A 119 26.94 -11.44 18.97
CA ALA A 119 28.23 -11.29 19.63
C ALA A 119 29.31 -11.36 18.55
N GLY A 120 29.99 -10.23 18.32
CA GLY A 120 31.08 -10.18 17.36
C GLY A 120 32.07 -11.31 17.68
N PRO A 121 32.62 -12.01 16.67
CA PRO A 121 33.55 -13.08 16.93
C PRO A 121 34.69 -12.53 17.79
N ALA A 122 34.98 -13.24 18.90
CA ALA A 122 36.05 -12.89 19.82
C ALA A 122 37.31 -12.52 19.02
N GLU A 123 37.89 -11.36 19.35
CA GLU A 123 39.16 -10.92 18.78
C GLU A 123 40.18 -12.05 18.91
N VAL A 124 40.48 -12.71 17.80
CA VAL A 124 41.61 -13.62 17.71
C VAL A 124 42.82 -12.72 17.50
N GLU A 125 43.56 -12.45 18.58
CA GLU A 125 44.92 -11.92 18.48
C GLU A 125 45.76 -12.92 17.70
N PHE A 126 46.26 -12.50 16.53
CA PHE A 126 47.28 -13.24 15.80
C PHE A 126 48.68 -12.73 16.21
N PRO A 127 49.66 -13.64 16.40
CA PRO A 127 51.02 -13.32 16.84
C PRO A 127 51.87 -12.56 15.80
#